data_AF-A0A845MEZ2-F1
#
_entry.id   AF-A0A845MEZ2-F1
#
_cell.length_a   1.000
_cell.length_b   1.000
_cell.length_c   1.000
_cell.angle_alpha   90.00
_cell.angle_beta   90.00
_cell.angle_gamma   90.00
#
_symmetry.space_group_name_H-M   'P 1'
#
loop_
_entity.id
_entity.type
_entity.pdbx_description
1 polymer ?
#
loop_
_entity_poly.entity_id
_entity_poly.type
_entity_poly.pdbx_seq_one_letter_code
_entity_poly.pdbx_strand_id
1 'polypeptide(L)'
;MNPFDEEIVHGLDIQAMSDNKNIDLSKGVWFVYDGDCPICTLAAQSLRIKEAVGPLRLVNAREETKHPLYLEILDQRIDLDEGMVLRYGSRNYHGRNALQMMAFLGSNRGWYNRMNALLFKSPAIARFLYPVMKLARNTLLKIFGIPRLQNLEIRNKENPAFKEVFGDDWPKLPSVMRAHYAVRSYSEDSVTVAGHLNTFVNPVLGLFARMSGLLVPYPGKNVPVRVTFKATRHDNTMEFDRVFSFEGRKPVLFKSRMLPLTNGEVIEIMRFGFGWRFRCEWRENKVILSHLGYVWRFLGVNVPMPFSLIIGKGYAEEVPLSDTEFAMWTHTKHSLFGKMFGYEGSFTITDMKCDPY
;
A
#
# COMPACT_ATOMS: atom_id res chain seq x y z
N MET A 1 7.04 -46.40 -0.70
CA MET A 1 5.58 -46.26 -0.56
C MET A 1 5.24 -46.75 0.84
N ASN A 2 5.10 -45.82 1.77
CA ASN A 2 4.83 -46.07 3.19
C ASN A 2 3.47 -45.41 3.50
N PRO A 3 2.48 -46.08 4.11
CA PRO A 3 1.10 -45.59 4.18
C PRO A 3 0.83 -44.68 5.41
N PHE A 4 1.82 -43.89 5.86
CA PHE A 4 1.71 -43.10 7.10
C PHE A 4 1.80 -41.58 6.92
N ASP A 5 1.76 -41.06 5.69
CA ASP A 5 1.93 -39.62 5.41
C ASP A 5 0.62 -38.87 5.05
N GLU A 6 -0.56 -39.51 5.09
CA GLU A 6 -1.84 -38.87 4.72
C GLU A 6 -2.76 -38.45 5.90
N GLU A 7 -2.37 -38.69 7.15
CA GLU A 7 -3.28 -38.43 8.31
C GLU A 7 -2.85 -37.32 9.27
N ILE A 8 -1.78 -36.55 9.00
CA ILE A 8 -1.27 -35.52 9.95
C ILE A 8 -1.79 -34.09 9.65
N VAL A 9 -2.47 -33.85 8.53
CA VAL A 9 -2.89 -32.48 8.14
C VAL A 9 -4.33 -32.11 8.56
N HIS A 10 -5.15 -33.04 9.05
CA HIS A 10 -6.55 -32.74 9.40
C HIS A 10 -6.91 -32.79 10.90
N GLY A 11 -5.97 -33.14 11.79
CA GLY A 11 -6.26 -33.35 13.22
C GLY A 11 -5.77 -32.26 14.19
N LEU A 12 -4.80 -31.42 13.81
CA LEU A 12 -4.13 -30.49 14.75
C LEU A 12 -4.69 -29.05 14.76
N ASP A 13 -5.61 -28.70 13.86
CA ASP A 13 -6.16 -27.33 13.75
C ASP A 13 -7.53 -27.13 14.40
N ILE A 14 -8.30 -28.20 14.70
CA ILE A 14 -9.66 -28.02 15.28
C ILE A 14 -9.61 -27.74 16.78
N GLN A 15 -8.61 -28.28 17.50
CA GLN A 15 -8.53 -28.17 18.95
C GLN A 15 -7.89 -26.84 19.40
N ALA A 16 -6.96 -26.27 18.62
CA ALA A 16 -6.44 -24.92 18.86
C ALA A 16 -7.47 -23.81 18.49
N MET A 17 -8.45 -24.13 17.64
CA MET A 17 -9.57 -23.23 17.31
C MET A 17 -10.73 -23.27 18.33
N SER A 18 -10.82 -24.29 19.20
CA SER A 18 -11.93 -24.38 20.17
C SER A 18 -11.74 -23.48 21.39
N ASP A 19 -10.50 -23.26 21.83
CA ASP A 19 -10.22 -22.51 23.06
C ASP A 19 -10.27 -20.98 22.87
N ASN A 20 -10.17 -20.50 21.63
CA ASN A 20 -10.18 -19.07 21.30
C ASN A 20 -11.56 -18.53 20.86
N LYS A 21 -12.60 -19.37 20.81
CA LYS A 21 -13.96 -19.01 20.34
C LYS A 21 -14.80 -18.21 21.35
N ASN A 22 -14.30 -17.97 22.56
CA ASN A 22 -15.08 -17.30 23.63
C ASN A 22 -14.58 -15.90 24.02
N ILE A 23 -13.71 -15.26 23.23
CA ILE A 23 -13.36 -13.86 23.45
C ILE A 23 -14.41 -12.97 22.77
N ASP A 24 -15.36 -12.46 23.55
CA ASP A 24 -16.31 -11.45 23.09
C ASP A 24 -15.60 -10.11 22.88
N LEU A 25 -15.11 -9.89 21.64
CA LEU A 25 -14.47 -8.65 21.22
C LEU A 25 -15.39 -7.42 21.27
N SER A 26 -16.72 -7.62 21.36
CA SER A 26 -17.70 -6.52 21.43
C SER A 26 -17.78 -5.90 22.82
N LYS A 27 -17.35 -6.62 23.86
CA LYS A 27 -17.34 -6.17 25.26
C LYS A 27 -15.93 -5.75 25.68
N GLY A 28 -15.61 -4.48 25.47
CA GLY A 28 -14.42 -3.85 26.01
C GLY A 28 -13.71 -2.92 25.02
N VAL A 29 -12.59 -2.37 25.48
CA VAL A 29 -11.65 -1.62 24.64
C VAL A 29 -10.40 -2.46 24.53
N TRP A 30 -9.88 -2.67 23.32
CA TRP A 30 -8.63 -3.41 23.13
C TRP A 30 -7.58 -2.53 22.47
N PHE A 31 -6.33 -2.68 22.89
CA PHE A 31 -5.18 -1.99 22.33
C PHE A 31 -4.17 -3.00 21.82
N VAL A 32 -4.02 -3.08 20.51
CA VAL A 32 -3.06 -3.96 19.82
C VAL A 32 -1.83 -3.17 19.43
N TYR A 33 -0.67 -3.67 19.81
CA TYR A 33 0.60 -2.95 19.64
C TYR A 33 1.76 -3.90 19.37
N ASP A 34 2.85 -3.33 18.86
CA ASP A 34 4.13 -4.01 18.65
C ASP A 34 4.93 -4.01 19.96
N GLY A 35 5.04 -5.17 20.62
CA GLY A 35 5.69 -5.30 21.93
C GLY A 35 7.20 -5.05 21.94
N ASP A 36 7.85 -5.15 20.78
CA ASP A 36 9.28 -4.85 20.66
C ASP A 36 9.51 -3.34 20.40
N CYS A 37 8.48 -2.59 20.01
CA CYS A 37 8.62 -1.16 19.77
C CYS A 37 8.64 -0.37 21.10
N PRO A 38 9.73 0.35 21.45
CA PRO A 38 9.85 1.01 22.74
C PRO A 38 8.73 2.04 23.01
N ILE A 39 8.31 2.79 21.99
CA ILE A 39 7.23 3.78 22.10
C ILE A 39 5.89 3.08 22.34
N CYS A 40 5.61 1.99 21.63
CA CYS A 40 4.37 1.23 21.74
C CYS A 40 4.26 0.57 23.12
N THR A 41 5.35 -0.01 23.61
CA THR A 41 5.41 -0.65 24.92
C THR A 41 5.26 0.36 26.07
N LEU A 42 5.89 1.53 25.97
CA LEU A 42 5.67 2.62 26.92
C LEU A 42 4.21 3.09 26.94
N ALA A 43 3.58 3.20 25.77
CA ALA A 43 2.16 3.55 25.67
C ALA A 43 1.27 2.47 26.32
N ALA A 44 1.51 1.19 26.02
CA ALA A 44 0.78 0.06 26.61
C ALA A 44 0.91 0.01 28.14
N GLN A 45 2.13 0.21 28.67
CA GLN A 45 2.36 0.28 30.12
C GLN A 45 1.60 1.45 30.77
N SER A 46 1.63 2.63 30.14
CA SER A 46 0.88 3.81 30.61
C SER A 46 -0.63 3.55 30.65
N LEU A 47 -1.15 2.80 29.68
CA LEU A 47 -2.55 2.41 29.57
C LEU A 47 -2.95 1.38 30.63
N ARG A 48 -2.11 0.37 30.90
CA ARG A 48 -2.31 -0.63 31.96
C ARG A 48 -2.44 0.03 33.35
N ILE A 49 -1.58 1.01 33.64
CA ILE A 49 -1.62 1.75 34.93
C ILE A 49 -2.96 2.52 35.11
N LYS A 50 -3.64 2.87 34.01
CA LYS A 50 -4.90 3.63 34.01
C LYS A 50 -6.17 2.75 34.01
N GLU A 51 -6.05 1.42 34.15
CA GLU A 51 -7.17 0.46 34.22
C GLU A 51 -8.23 0.79 35.30
N ALA A 52 -7.96 1.73 36.21
CA ALA A 52 -8.93 2.32 37.14
C ALA A 52 -10.15 3.02 36.47
N VAL A 53 -10.21 3.09 35.13
CA VAL A 53 -11.24 3.81 34.35
C VAL A 53 -12.08 2.88 33.45
N GLY A 54 -11.75 1.59 33.38
CA GLY A 54 -12.47 0.57 32.61
C GLY A 54 -11.53 -0.53 32.09
N PRO A 55 -12.04 -1.71 31.69
CA PRO A 55 -11.22 -2.85 31.29
C PRO A 55 -10.67 -2.66 29.86
N LEU A 56 -9.66 -1.80 29.73
CA LEU A 56 -8.84 -1.73 28.53
C LEU A 56 -7.91 -2.95 28.52
N ARG A 57 -8.02 -3.79 27.49
CA ARG A 57 -7.21 -5.00 27.33
C ARG A 57 -6.09 -4.75 26.34
N LEU A 58 -4.89 -5.26 26.63
CA LEU A 58 -3.71 -5.10 25.79
C LEU A 58 -3.45 -6.40 25.04
N VAL A 59 -3.10 -6.32 23.76
CA VAL A 59 -2.71 -7.47 22.93
C VAL A 59 -1.36 -7.17 22.30
N ASN A 60 -0.35 -7.99 22.62
CA ASN A 60 0.98 -7.87 22.02
C ASN A 60 1.04 -8.65 20.71
N ALA A 61 1.17 -7.94 19.59
CA ALA A 61 1.18 -8.54 18.25
C ALA A 61 2.39 -9.45 17.97
N ARG A 62 3.47 -9.37 18.76
CA ARG A 62 4.65 -10.24 18.65
C ARG A 62 4.40 -11.63 19.23
N GLU A 63 3.59 -11.71 20.28
CA GLU A 63 3.37 -12.93 21.07
C GLU A 63 2.03 -13.58 20.75
N GLU A 64 0.99 -12.77 20.51
CA GLU A 64 -0.40 -13.20 20.40
C GLU A 64 -0.89 -13.29 18.94
N THR A 65 -0.11 -13.91 18.07
CA THR A 65 -0.40 -14.00 16.61
C THR A 65 -1.64 -14.81 16.26
N LYS A 66 -2.16 -15.61 17.20
CA LYS A 66 -3.41 -16.38 17.04
C LYS A 66 -4.64 -15.69 17.65
N HIS A 67 -4.48 -14.50 18.23
CA HIS A 67 -5.59 -13.79 18.88
C HIS A 67 -6.65 -13.36 17.84
N PRO A 68 -7.96 -13.54 18.10
CA PRO A 68 -9.02 -13.23 17.12
C PRO A 68 -8.96 -11.78 16.60
N LEU A 69 -8.64 -10.82 17.47
CA LEU A 69 -8.45 -9.41 17.08
C LEU A 69 -7.22 -9.20 16.17
N TYR A 70 -6.12 -9.93 16.37
CA TYR A 70 -4.97 -9.85 15.48
C TYR A 70 -5.34 -10.40 14.10
N LEU A 71 -6.08 -11.51 14.04
CA LEU A 71 -6.62 -12.05 12.80
C LEU A 71 -7.61 -11.08 12.12
N GLU A 72 -8.46 -10.37 12.88
CA GLU A 72 -9.35 -9.31 12.37
C GLU A 72 -8.55 -8.14 11.77
N ILE A 73 -7.45 -7.74 12.41
CA ILE A 73 -6.53 -6.69 11.93
C ILE A 73 -5.85 -7.12 10.63
N LEU A 74 -5.42 -8.37 10.53
CA LEU A 74 -4.89 -8.95 9.30
C LEU A 74 -5.95 -9.02 8.20
N ASP A 75 -7.18 -9.38 8.56
CA ASP A 75 -8.29 -9.44 7.62
C ASP A 75 -8.58 -8.06 7.00
N GLN A 76 -8.58 -7.03 7.85
CA GLN A 76 -8.75 -5.63 7.47
C GLN A 76 -7.49 -4.97 6.89
N ARG A 77 -6.39 -5.71 6.75
CA ARG A 77 -5.09 -5.23 6.24
C ARG A 77 -4.55 -3.99 6.95
N ILE A 78 -4.76 -3.91 8.26
CA ILE A 78 -4.22 -2.81 9.05
C ILE A 78 -2.75 -3.08 9.36
N ASP A 79 -1.89 -2.21 8.86
CA ASP A 79 -0.43 -2.32 9.02
C ASP A 79 0.03 -1.85 10.41
N LEU A 80 0.43 -2.78 11.27
CA LEU A 80 0.90 -2.48 12.61
C LEU A 80 2.33 -1.90 12.65
N ASP A 81 3.08 -1.94 11.55
CA ASP A 81 4.33 -1.18 11.41
C ASP A 81 4.05 0.32 11.20
N GLU A 82 2.85 0.67 10.75
CA GLU A 82 2.44 2.05 10.49
C GLU A 82 1.72 2.71 11.67
N GLY A 83 1.36 1.93 12.70
CA GLY A 83 0.76 2.41 13.94
C GLY A 83 0.21 1.29 14.83
N MET A 84 -0.37 1.66 15.97
CA MET A 84 -1.10 0.76 16.85
C MET A 84 -2.61 0.78 16.54
N VAL A 85 -3.35 -0.24 16.97
CA VAL A 85 -4.79 -0.35 16.77
C VAL A 85 -5.53 -0.30 18.10
N LEU A 86 -6.60 0.50 18.14
CA LEU A 86 -7.56 0.51 19.23
C LEU A 86 -8.90 -0.04 18.72
N ARG A 87 -9.37 -1.15 19.30
CA ARG A 87 -10.70 -1.72 19.04
C ARG A 87 -11.69 -1.15 20.06
N TYR A 88 -12.78 -0.57 19.56
CA TYR A 88 -13.90 -0.12 20.39
C TYR A 88 -15.24 -0.48 19.73
N GLY A 89 -16.10 -1.23 20.43
CA GLY A 89 -17.41 -1.66 19.93
C GLY A 89 -17.31 -2.65 18.77
N SER A 90 -17.59 -2.22 17.54
CA SER A 90 -17.41 -2.99 16.28
C SER A 90 -16.35 -2.43 15.31
N ARG A 91 -15.61 -1.38 15.72
CA ARG A 91 -14.64 -0.68 14.85
C ARG A 91 -13.20 -0.79 15.35
N ASN A 92 -12.29 -0.88 14.39
CA ASN A 92 -10.84 -0.73 14.56
C ASN A 92 -10.41 0.69 14.21
N TYR A 93 -9.71 1.35 15.14
CA TYR A 93 -9.12 2.66 14.95
C TYR A 93 -7.60 2.49 14.86
N HIS A 94 -7.01 2.86 13.72
CA HIS A 94 -5.57 2.70 13.47
C HIS A 94 -4.80 4.02 13.62
N GLY A 95 -3.61 3.96 14.20
CA GLY A 95 -2.65 5.06 14.24
C GLY A 95 -3.21 6.32 14.86
N ARG A 96 -3.20 7.43 14.11
CA ARG A 96 -3.73 8.72 14.57
C ARG A 96 -5.16 8.60 15.12
N ASN A 97 -6.02 7.83 14.46
CA ASN A 97 -7.41 7.69 14.87
C ASN A 97 -7.54 6.90 16.18
N ALA A 98 -6.61 5.97 16.44
CA ALA A 98 -6.49 5.29 17.72
C ALA A 98 -6.11 6.28 18.84
N LEU A 99 -5.12 7.16 18.62
CA LEU A 99 -4.74 8.20 19.60
C LEU A 99 -5.91 9.13 19.93
N GLN A 100 -6.65 9.56 18.91
CA GLN A 100 -7.83 10.40 19.09
C GLN A 100 -8.93 9.69 19.89
N MET A 101 -9.19 8.42 19.56
CA MET A 101 -10.18 7.62 20.27
C MET A 101 -9.76 7.39 21.73
N MET A 102 -8.48 7.11 21.99
CA MET A 102 -7.96 7.02 23.35
C MET A 102 -8.11 8.33 24.13
N ALA A 103 -7.86 9.49 23.50
CA ALA A 103 -8.08 10.79 24.12
C ALA A 103 -9.56 11.06 24.44
N PHE A 104 -10.49 10.50 23.66
CA PHE A 104 -11.92 10.57 23.92
C PHE A 104 -12.38 9.64 25.04
N LEU A 105 -11.85 8.41 25.09
CA LEU A 105 -12.20 7.39 26.09
C LEU A 105 -11.50 7.60 27.45
N GLY A 106 -10.36 8.31 27.49
CA GLY A 106 -9.60 8.56 28.71
C GLY A 106 -10.30 9.52 29.68
N SER A 107 -10.50 9.11 30.93
CA SER A 107 -11.08 10.00 31.96
C SER A 107 -10.14 11.14 32.34
N ASN A 108 -10.72 12.30 32.65
CA ASN A 108 -10.03 13.57 32.83
C ASN A 108 -9.28 13.73 34.18
N ARG A 109 -8.82 12.64 34.81
CA ARG A 109 -8.09 12.72 36.09
C ARG A 109 -6.57 12.74 35.84
N GLY A 110 -5.96 13.91 36.04
CA GLY A 110 -4.51 14.15 35.96
C GLY A 110 -4.13 15.24 34.95
N TRP A 111 -3.16 16.09 35.28
CA TRP A 111 -2.73 17.21 34.44
C TRP A 111 -2.02 16.75 33.14
N TYR A 112 -1.23 15.68 33.21
CA TYR A 112 -0.66 15.00 32.04
C TYR A 112 -1.74 14.43 31.11
N ASN A 113 -2.87 13.95 31.66
CA ASN A 113 -3.97 13.43 30.86
C ASN A 113 -4.76 14.56 30.17
N ARG A 114 -4.88 15.73 30.82
CA ARG A 114 -5.43 16.95 30.19
C ARG A 114 -4.58 17.42 29.02
N MET A 115 -3.25 17.39 29.15
CA MET A 115 -2.34 17.83 28.09
C MET A 115 -2.36 16.88 26.89
N ASN A 116 -2.29 15.56 27.13
CA ASN A 116 -2.46 14.56 26.07
C ASN A 116 -3.86 14.59 25.44
N ALA A 117 -4.91 14.78 26.24
CA ALA A 117 -6.26 14.98 25.72
C ALA A 117 -6.33 16.25 24.86
N LEU A 118 -5.75 17.37 25.27
CA LEU A 118 -5.73 18.61 24.48
C LEU A 118 -4.95 18.46 23.15
N LEU A 119 -3.80 17.80 23.19
CA LEU A 119 -2.96 17.57 22.00
C LEU A 119 -3.65 16.67 20.96
N PHE A 120 -4.29 15.60 21.40
CA PHE A 120 -4.90 14.62 20.48
C PHE A 120 -6.40 14.81 20.25
N LYS A 121 -7.11 15.61 21.06
CA LYS A 121 -8.53 15.95 20.82
C LYS A 121 -8.69 16.87 19.62
N SER A 122 -7.68 17.67 19.27
CA SER A 122 -7.69 18.48 18.04
C SER A 122 -7.28 17.63 16.83
N PRO A 123 -8.15 17.46 15.82
CA PRO A 123 -7.81 16.73 14.61
C PRO A 123 -6.65 17.36 13.82
N ALA A 124 -6.46 18.67 13.93
CA ALA A 124 -5.39 19.40 13.27
C ALA A 124 -4.02 19.11 13.92
N ILE A 125 -3.94 19.12 15.25
CA ILE A 125 -2.70 18.85 15.97
C ILE A 125 -2.28 17.39 15.78
N ALA A 126 -3.21 16.45 15.92
CA ALA A 126 -2.95 15.03 15.69
C ALA A 126 -2.45 14.75 14.26
N ARG A 127 -2.88 15.54 13.26
CA ARG A 127 -2.42 15.44 11.87
C ARG A 127 -0.95 15.83 11.71
N PHE A 128 -0.47 16.78 12.51
CA PHE A 128 0.93 17.23 12.46
C PHE A 128 1.85 16.42 13.36
N LEU A 129 1.41 16.07 14.57
CA LEU A 129 2.22 15.37 15.57
C LEU A 129 2.41 13.89 15.24
N TYR A 130 1.40 13.23 14.67
CA TYR A 130 1.48 11.80 14.38
C TYR A 130 2.63 11.41 13.43
N PRO A 131 2.87 12.13 12.30
CA PRO A 131 4.05 11.91 11.48
C PRO A 131 5.38 12.00 12.23
N VAL A 132 5.50 12.95 13.18
CA VAL A 132 6.70 13.10 14.03
C VAL A 132 6.87 11.89 14.94
N MET A 133 5.80 11.43 15.59
CA MET A 133 5.85 10.22 16.43
C MET A 133 6.21 8.97 15.61
N LYS A 134 5.68 8.86 14.40
CA LYS A 134 5.99 7.76 13.49
C LYS A 134 7.46 7.80 13.05
N LEU A 135 8.00 8.99 12.76
CA LEU A 135 9.41 9.17 12.47
C LEU A 135 10.28 8.77 13.67
N ALA A 136 9.90 9.19 14.88
CA ALA A 136 10.58 8.80 16.11
C ALA A 136 10.56 7.27 16.31
N ARG A 137 9.39 6.62 16.15
CA ARG A 137 9.25 5.15 16.18
C ARG A 137 10.22 4.49 15.21
N ASN A 138 10.15 4.87 13.93
CA ASN A 138 10.96 4.26 12.87
C ASN A 138 12.46 4.47 13.08
N THR A 139 12.85 5.59 13.70
CA THR A 139 14.24 5.90 14.03
C THR A 139 14.70 5.03 15.20
N LEU A 140 13.90 4.89 16.26
CA LEU A 140 14.24 4.05 17.40
C LEU A 140 14.32 2.57 17.03
N LEU A 141 13.40 2.06 16.22
CA LEU A 141 13.46 0.67 15.73
C LEU A 141 14.78 0.40 15.00
N LYS A 142 15.22 1.34 14.14
CA LYS A 142 16.50 1.25 13.45
C LYS A 142 17.70 1.33 14.39
N ILE A 143 17.69 2.26 15.35
CA ILE A 143 18.77 2.43 16.33
C ILE A 143 18.96 1.18 17.18
N PHE A 144 17.87 0.55 17.60
CA PHE A 144 17.90 -0.64 18.44
C PHE A 144 17.98 -1.95 17.63
N GLY A 145 18.07 -1.88 16.30
CA GLY A 145 18.14 -3.07 15.45
C GLY A 145 16.88 -3.96 15.51
N ILE A 146 15.74 -3.39 15.89
CA ILE A 146 14.48 -4.12 16.06
C ILE A 146 13.84 -4.28 14.68
N PRO A 147 13.61 -5.52 14.21
CA PRO A 147 12.99 -5.74 12.92
C PRO A 147 11.54 -5.25 12.93
N ARG A 148 11.02 -4.92 11.74
CA ARG A 148 9.60 -4.62 11.57
C ARG A 148 8.75 -5.83 11.96
N LEU A 149 7.50 -5.59 12.35
CA LEU A 149 6.56 -6.66 12.69
C LEU A 149 6.13 -7.42 11.44
N GLN A 150 5.97 -6.70 10.31
CA GLN A 150 5.60 -7.26 9.02
C GLN A 150 4.32 -8.11 9.11
N ASN A 151 3.35 -7.67 9.91
CA ASN A 151 2.12 -8.43 10.15
C ASN A 151 1.38 -8.74 8.83
N LEU A 152 1.48 -7.85 7.85
CA LEU A 152 0.88 -8.03 6.52
C LEU A 152 1.71 -8.89 5.55
N GLU A 153 2.98 -9.21 5.85
CA GLU A 153 3.80 -10.10 5.02
C GLU A 153 3.26 -11.54 5.05
N ILE A 154 2.75 -11.99 6.21
CA ILE A 154 2.26 -13.36 6.42
C ILE A 154 1.09 -13.69 5.49
N ARG A 155 0.17 -12.75 5.24
CA ARG A 155 -1.01 -12.96 4.38
C ARG A 155 -0.76 -12.70 2.89
N ASN A 156 0.17 -11.79 2.57
CA ASN A 156 0.42 -11.37 1.19
C ASN A 156 1.29 -12.35 0.38
N LYS A 157 1.90 -13.35 1.02
CA LYS A 157 2.62 -14.42 0.30
C LYS A 157 1.71 -15.30 -0.58
N GLU A 158 0.41 -15.33 -0.29
CA GLU A 158 -0.51 -16.26 -0.99
C GLU A 158 -1.17 -15.65 -2.23
N ASN A 159 -1.28 -14.32 -2.34
CA ASN A 159 -2.07 -13.68 -3.38
C ASN A 159 -1.41 -12.42 -3.98
N PRO A 160 -1.44 -12.24 -5.31
CA PRO A 160 -0.96 -11.02 -5.96
C PRO A 160 -1.61 -9.75 -5.40
N ALA A 161 -0.86 -8.66 -5.30
CA ALA A 161 -1.34 -7.42 -4.68
C ALA A 161 -2.57 -6.85 -5.41
N PHE A 162 -2.60 -6.99 -6.73
CA PHE A 162 -3.68 -6.52 -7.58
C PHE A 162 -4.91 -7.44 -7.59
N LYS A 163 -4.83 -8.65 -7.03
CA LYS A 163 -6.01 -9.53 -6.89
C LYS A 163 -7.12 -8.84 -6.10
N GLU A 164 -6.78 -8.09 -5.06
CA GLU A 164 -7.77 -7.31 -4.30
C GLU A 164 -8.18 -6.01 -4.97
N VAL A 165 -7.29 -5.42 -5.78
CA VAL A 165 -7.62 -4.23 -6.57
C VAL A 165 -8.71 -4.57 -7.58
N PHE A 166 -8.59 -5.72 -8.27
CA PHE A 166 -9.59 -6.21 -9.21
C PHE A 166 -10.76 -6.94 -8.53
N GLY A 167 -10.58 -7.46 -7.32
CA GLY A 167 -11.62 -8.17 -6.58
C GLY A 167 -12.22 -9.33 -7.39
N ASP A 168 -13.54 -9.32 -7.53
CA ASP A 168 -14.30 -10.35 -8.28
C ASP A 168 -13.99 -10.39 -9.78
N ASP A 169 -13.33 -9.35 -10.31
CA ASP A 169 -12.90 -9.34 -11.71
C ASP A 169 -11.58 -10.06 -11.93
N TRP A 170 -10.78 -10.32 -10.89
CA TRP A 170 -9.47 -10.98 -11.02
C TRP A 170 -9.51 -12.29 -11.84
N PRO A 171 -10.46 -13.22 -11.62
CA PRO A 171 -10.54 -14.45 -12.40
C PRO A 171 -10.91 -14.21 -13.88
N LYS A 172 -11.53 -13.07 -14.20
CA LYS A 172 -11.97 -12.71 -15.56
C LYS A 172 -10.84 -12.14 -16.42
N LEU A 173 -9.77 -11.65 -15.80
CA LEU A 173 -8.59 -11.14 -16.52
C LEU A 173 -7.96 -12.26 -17.35
N PRO A 174 -7.58 -12.03 -18.62
CA PRO A 174 -6.80 -12.99 -19.40
C PRO A 174 -5.44 -13.31 -18.78
N SER A 175 -4.85 -14.41 -19.22
CA SER A 175 -3.53 -14.92 -18.79
C SER A 175 -2.45 -13.83 -18.73
N VAL A 176 -2.29 -13.06 -19.82
CA VAL A 176 -1.31 -11.96 -19.89
C VAL A 176 -1.55 -10.87 -18.84
N MET A 177 -2.81 -10.49 -18.59
CA MET A 177 -3.13 -9.43 -17.63
C MET A 177 -2.91 -9.93 -16.21
N ARG A 178 -3.30 -11.17 -15.92
CA ARG A 178 -3.02 -11.82 -14.65
C ARG A 178 -1.51 -11.92 -14.37
N ALA A 179 -0.72 -12.30 -15.37
CA ALA A 179 0.73 -12.35 -15.26
C ALA A 179 1.36 -10.95 -15.11
N HIS A 180 0.86 -9.94 -15.82
CA HIS A 180 1.27 -8.54 -15.67
C HIS A 180 1.09 -8.01 -14.25
N TYR A 181 0.00 -8.42 -13.59
CA TYR A 181 -0.39 -8.00 -12.25
C TYR A 181 -0.06 -9.03 -11.15
N ALA A 182 0.80 -10.02 -11.43
CA ALA A 182 1.05 -11.17 -10.56
C ALA A 182 1.94 -10.90 -9.33
N VAL A 183 2.58 -9.73 -9.26
CA VAL A 183 3.54 -9.41 -8.18
C VAL A 183 2.83 -9.41 -6.81
N ARG A 184 3.31 -10.25 -5.89
CA ARG A 184 2.84 -10.31 -4.50
C ARG A 184 3.53 -9.25 -3.64
N SER A 185 2.77 -8.52 -2.82
CA SER A 185 3.37 -7.58 -1.86
C SER A 185 4.23 -8.30 -0.82
N TYR A 186 5.21 -7.61 -0.24
CA TYR A 186 6.09 -8.18 0.80
C TYR A 186 6.85 -9.44 0.33
N SER A 187 7.20 -9.51 -0.94
CA SER A 187 7.92 -10.65 -1.54
C SER A 187 9.18 -10.19 -2.28
N GLU A 188 9.82 -11.12 -3.00
CA GLU A 188 10.85 -10.82 -4.00
C GLU A 188 10.37 -10.99 -5.43
N ASP A 189 9.04 -11.03 -5.60
CA ASP A 189 8.45 -11.23 -6.89
C ASP A 189 8.83 -10.12 -7.85
N SER A 190 9.02 -10.50 -9.12
CA SER A 190 9.19 -9.52 -10.18
C SER A 190 8.63 -9.98 -11.50
N VAL A 191 8.06 -9.03 -12.25
CA VAL A 191 7.58 -9.24 -13.62
C VAL A 191 8.24 -8.20 -14.50
N THR A 192 8.84 -8.61 -15.61
CA THR A 192 9.43 -7.70 -16.60
C THR A 192 8.71 -7.83 -17.93
N VAL A 193 8.27 -6.68 -18.45
CA VAL A 193 7.71 -6.55 -19.78
C VAL A 193 8.61 -5.68 -20.65
N ALA A 194 8.71 -6.01 -21.92
CA ALA A 194 9.48 -5.25 -22.90
C ALA A 194 8.62 -4.98 -24.14
N GLY A 195 8.82 -3.82 -24.76
CA GLY A 195 7.96 -3.37 -25.82
C GLY A 195 8.46 -2.11 -26.50
N HIS A 196 7.64 -1.55 -27.38
CA HIS A 196 7.93 -0.32 -28.09
C HIS A 196 6.80 0.68 -27.89
N LEU A 197 7.15 1.93 -27.56
CA LEU A 197 6.20 2.99 -27.31
C LEU A 197 6.40 4.18 -28.25
N ASN A 198 5.28 4.74 -28.70
CA ASN A 198 5.23 6.10 -29.24
C ASN A 198 4.93 7.04 -28.08
N THR A 199 5.87 7.94 -27.78
CA THR A 199 5.76 8.87 -26.66
C THR A 199 5.50 10.27 -27.16
N PHE A 200 4.57 10.97 -26.52
CA PHE A 200 4.26 12.37 -26.76
C PHE A 200 4.36 13.16 -25.46
N VAL A 201 4.95 14.35 -25.52
CA VAL A 201 5.00 15.28 -24.40
C VAL A 201 4.97 16.71 -24.92
N ASN A 202 4.17 17.54 -24.28
CA ASN A 202 4.15 18.98 -24.55
C ASN A 202 5.54 19.58 -24.26
N PRO A 203 6.08 20.49 -25.09
CA PRO A 203 7.44 21.02 -24.93
C PRO A 203 7.74 21.64 -23.56
N VAL A 204 6.79 22.38 -22.99
CA VAL A 204 6.94 23.02 -21.67
C VAL A 204 7.04 21.96 -20.58
N LEU A 205 6.16 20.95 -20.64
CA LEU A 205 6.16 19.85 -19.69
C LEU A 205 7.40 18.96 -19.88
N GLY A 206 7.87 18.77 -21.11
CA GLY A 206 9.10 18.04 -21.43
C GLY A 206 10.32 18.70 -20.81
N LEU A 207 10.40 20.04 -20.85
CA LEU A 207 11.47 20.78 -20.17
C LEU A 207 11.43 20.57 -18.65
N PHE A 208 10.25 20.67 -18.04
CA PHE A 208 10.07 20.39 -16.61
C PHE A 208 10.41 18.95 -16.24
N ALA A 209 10.04 17.98 -17.08
CA ALA A 209 10.32 16.57 -16.89
C ALA A 209 11.83 16.27 -16.90
N ARG A 210 12.62 16.97 -17.73
CA ARG A 210 14.09 16.83 -17.76
C ARG A 210 14.74 17.22 -16.45
N MET A 211 14.23 18.27 -15.82
CA MET A 211 14.76 18.79 -14.56
C MET A 211 14.30 17.95 -13.36
N SER A 212 13.04 17.55 -13.35
CA SER A 212 12.42 16.89 -12.20
C SER A 212 12.58 15.36 -12.21
N GLY A 213 12.65 14.74 -13.39
CA GLY A 213 12.56 13.28 -13.55
C GLY A 213 11.20 12.70 -13.17
N LEU A 214 10.14 13.51 -13.15
CA LEU A 214 8.78 13.10 -12.78
C LEU A 214 7.99 12.44 -13.91
N LEU A 215 8.40 12.64 -15.15
CA LEU A 215 7.72 12.14 -16.35
C LEU A 215 8.75 11.79 -17.41
N VAL A 216 8.32 11.12 -18.48
CA VAL A 216 9.18 10.85 -19.64
C VAL A 216 9.40 12.17 -20.41
N PRO A 217 10.66 12.62 -20.59
CA PRO A 217 10.96 13.99 -21.00
C PRO A 217 11.05 14.23 -22.52
N TYR A 218 10.97 13.18 -23.33
CA TYR A 218 11.21 13.26 -24.77
C TYR A 218 10.04 12.65 -25.53
N PRO A 219 9.59 13.29 -26.63
CA PRO A 219 8.78 12.62 -27.62
C PRO A 219 9.66 11.65 -28.42
N GLY A 220 9.04 10.64 -29.02
CA GLY A 220 9.75 9.60 -29.74
C GLY A 220 8.77 8.64 -30.40
N LYS A 221 9.19 8.03 -31.51
CA LYS A 221 8.44 6.97 -32.19
C LYS A 221 9.19 5.67 -32.02
N ASN A 222 8.46 4.57 -31.83
CA ASN A 222 9.01 3.23 -31.70
C ASN A 222 10.16 3.15 -30.69
N VAL A 223 10.00 3.79 -29.52
CA VAL A 223 11.03 3.84 -28.47
C VAL A 223 11.03 2.50 -27.75
N PRO A 224 12.16 1.75 -27.73
CA PRO A 224 12.26 0.53 -26.94
C PRO A 224 12.14 0.84 -25.46
N VAL A 225 11.25 0.12 -24.78
CA VAL A 225 11.00 0.30 -23.35
C VAL A 225 11.03 -1.05 -22.65
N ARG A 226 11.73 -1.09 -21.52
CA ARG A 226 11.67 -2.21 -20.58
C ARG A 226 11.08 -1.72 -19.28
N VAL A 227 10.16 -2.49 -18.74
CA VAL A 227 9.44 -2.16 -17.52
C VAL A 227 9.51 -3.34 -16.58
N THR A 228 10.01 -3.11 -15.37
CA THR A 228 10.08 -4.15 -14.34
C THR A 228 9.26 -3.72 -13.12
N PHE A 229 8.29 -4.56 -12.79
CA PHE A 229 7.52 -4.53 -11.56
C PHE A 229 8.23 -5.38 -10.52
N LYS A 230 8.50 -4.84 -9.33
CA LYS A 230 9.16 -5.58 -8.25
C LYS A 230 8.43 -5.37 -6.94
N ALA A 231 8.24 -6.41 -6.17
CA ALA A 231 7.81 -6.28 -4.79
C ALA A 231 8.93 -5.69 -3.93
N THR A 232 8.56 -5.07 -2.82
CA THR A 232 9.49 -4.79 -1.72
C THR A 232 9.14 -5.66 -0.53
N ARG A 233 10.16 -6.13 0.22
CA ARG A 233 9.95 -6.92 1.44
C ARG A 233 9.44 -6.10 2.64
N HIS A 234 9.47 -4.77 2.55
CA HIS A 234 9.35 -3.90 3.73
C HIS A 234 8.05 -3.11 3.81
N ASP A 235 7.30 -3.00 2.71
CA ASP A 235 6.01 -2.34 2.66
C ASP A 235 5.12 -2.93 1.54
N ASN A 236 3.85 -2.50 1.52
CA ASN A 236 2.88 -2.91 0.50
C ASN A 236 3.09 -2.23 -0.87
N THR A 237 4.24 -1.59 -1.12
CA THR A 237 4.50 -0.94 -2.41
C THR A 237 5.24 -1.86 -3.37
N MET A 238 4.93 -1.69 -4.66
CA MET A 238 5.65 -2.32 -5.76
C MET A 238 6.49 -1.26 -6.46
N GLU A 239 7.79 -1.50 -6.58
CA GLU A 239 8.66 -0.66 -7.38
C GLU A 239 8.36 -0.86 -8.86
N PHE A 240 8.32 0.26 -9.56
CA PHE A 240 7.98 0.31 -10.97
C PHE A 240 9.12 1.00 -11.72
N ASP A 241 10.03 0.18 -12.26
CA ASP A 241 11.26 0.59 -12.93
C ASP A 241 11.05 0.58 -14.45
N ARG A 242 11.01 1.76 -15.08
CA ARG A 242 10.91 1.91 -16.54
C ARG A 242 12.21 2.44 -17.12
N VAL A 243 12.66 1.81 -18.20
CA VAL A 243 13.86 2.20 -18.95
C VAL A 243 13.44 2.51 -20.39
N PHE A 244 13.56 3.77 -20.78
CA PHE A 244 13.28 4.23 -22.14
C PHE A 244 14.58 4.46 -22.90
N SER A 245 14.75 3.78 -24.03
CA SER A 245 15.96 3.86 -24.86
C SER A 245 15.73 4.73 -26.08
N PHE A 246 15.83 6.05 -25.92
CA PHE A 246 15.73 6.99 -27.04
C PHE A 246 16.99 6.95 -27.92
N GLU A 247 16.81 6.94 -29.24
CA GLU A 247 17.91 6.97 -30.20
C GLU A 247 18.84 8.17 -29.97
N GLY A 248 20.16 7.91 -29.99
CA GLY A 248 21.19 8.93 -29.76
C GLY A 248 21.25 9.49 -28.33
N ARG A 249 20.58 8.87 -27.34
CA ARG A 249 20.55 9.35 -25.94
C ARG A 249 20.89 8.22 -24.96
N LYS A 250 21.34 8.60 -23.77
CA LYS A 250 21.44 7.66 -22.63
C LYS A 250 20.03 7.19 -22.23
N PRO A 251 19.86 5.92 -21.82
CA PRO A 251 18.57 5.42 -21.36
C PRO A 251 18.00 6.27 -20.23
N VAL A 252 16.73 6.63 -20.36
CA VAL A 252 16.01 7.41 -19.34
C VAL A 252 15.38 6.44 -18.36
N LEU A 253 15.82 6.52 -17.10
CA LEU A 253 15.28 5.75 -15.99
C LEU A 253 14.12 6.53 -15.37
N PHE A 254 12.94 5.92 -15.35
CA PHE A 254 11.78 6.43 -14.65
C PHE A 254 11.36 5.44 -13.57
N LYS A 255 11.47 5.85 -12.31
CA LYS A 255 11.15 5.03 -11.14
C LYS A 255 9.96 5.60 -10.40
N SER A 256 8.97 4.76 -10.13
CA SER A 256 7.86 5.07 -9.24
C SER A 256 7.55 3.87 -8.34
N ARG A 257 6.63 4.06 -7.40
CA ARG A 257 6.14 2.99 -6.52
C ARG A 257 4.63 2.96 -6.58
N MET A 258 4.05 1.81 -6.89
CA MET A 258 2.61 1.62 -6.83
C MET A 258 2.22 1.19 -5.42
N LEU A 259 1.27 1.90 -4.82
CA LEU A 259 0.66 1.58 -3.55
C LEU A 259 -0.80 1.17 -3.82
N PRO A 260 -1.12 -0.13 -3.84
CA PRO A 260 -2.49 -0.63 -3.86
C PRO A 260 -3.23 -0.17 -2.60
N LEU A 261 -4.46 0.28 -2.78
CA LEU A 261 -5.41 0.62 -1.74
C LEU A 261 -6.67 -0.25 -1.90
N THR A 262 -7.60 -0.12 -0.96
CA THR A 262 -8.90 -0.79 -1.01
C THR A 262 -9.80 -0.23 -2.12
N ASN A 263 -10.82 -1.01 -2.52
CA ASN A 263 -11.87 -0.59 -3.49
C ASN A 263 -11.34 -0.23 -4.89
N GLY A 264 -10.33 -0.96 -5.36
CA GLY A 264 -9.76 -0.75 -6.68
C GLY A 264 -8.94 0.54 -6.82
N GLU A 265 -8.65 1.25 -5.73
CA GLU A 265 -7.81 2.45 -5.78
C GLU A 265 -6.33 2.10 -5.74
N VAL A 266 -5.51 2.83 -6.50
CA VAL A 266 -4.06 2.71 -6.49
C VAL A 266 -3.45 4.12 -6.51
N ILE A 267 -2.32 4.29 -5.82
CA ILE A 267 -1.50 5.50 -5.90
C ILE A 267 -0.16 5.14 -6.51
N GLU A 268 0.15 5.69 -7.68
CA GLU A 268 1.50 5.66 -8.23
C GLU A 268 2.31 6.84 -7.68
N ILE A 269 3.27 6.57 -6.80
CA ILE A 269 4.14 7.54 -6.14
C ILE A 269 5.44 7.69 -6.95
N MET A 270 5.58 8.84 -7.60
CA MET A 270 6.76 9.28 -8.34
C MET A 270 7.78 9.95 -7.41
N ARG A 271 8.83 10.52 -8.01
CA ARG A 271 9.90 11.23 -7.30
C ARG A 271 9.35 12.37 -6.43
N PHE A 272 10.06 12.69 -5.35
CA PHE A 272 9.65 13.70 -4.35
C PHE A 272 8.32 13.42 -3.63
N GLY A 273 7.73 12.22 -3.82
CA GLY A 273 6.47 11.83 -3.19
C GLY A 273 5.23 12.31 -3.96
N PHE A 274 5.37 12.91 -5.13
CA PHE A 274 4.22 13.23 -5.97
C PHE A 274 3.54 11.95 -6.43
N GLY A 275 2.22 11.89 -6.36
CA GLY A 275 1.47 10.68 -6.66
C GLY A 275 0.26 10.94 -7.54
N TRP A 276 0.01 10.01 -8.46
CA TRP A 276 -1.24 9.94 -9.19
C TRP A 276 -2.13 8.88 -8.55
N ARG A 277 -3.31 9.30 -8.07
CA ARG A 277 -4.34 8.40 -7.57
C ARG A 277 -5.32 8.08 -8.68
N PHE A 278 -5.54 6.80 -8.92
CA PHE A 278 -6.48 6.30 -9.92
C PHE A 278 -7.25 5.09 -9.40
N ARG A 279 -8.38 4.81 -10.04
CA ARG A 279 -9.10 3.56 -9.88
C ARG A 279 -8.72 2.62 -11.01
N CYS A 280 -8.43 1.38 -10.69
CA CYS A 280 -8.17 0.32 -11.63
C CYS A 280 -9.41 -0.58 -11.72
N GLU A 281 -9.96 -0.74 -12.92
CA GLU A 281 -11.19 -1.50 -13.17
C GLU A 281 -11.00 -2.39 -14.41
N TRP A 282 -11.60 -3.59 -14.38
CA TRP A 282 -11.71 -4.44 -15.56
C TRP A 282 -13.08 -4.22 -16.22
N ARG A 283 -13.09 -3.68 -17.44
CA ARG A 283 -14.34 -3.37 -18.15
C ARG A 283 -14.13 -3.51 -19.65
N GLU A 284 -15.12 -4.06 -20.37
CA GLU A 284 -15.10 -4.14 -21.84
C GLU A 284 -13.82 -4.85 -22.37
N ASN A 285 -13.38 -5.90 -21.69
CA ASN A 285 -12.18 -6.68 -22.01
C ASN A 285 -10.87 -5.87 -21.99
N LYS A 286 -10.82 -4.81 -21.19
CA LYS A 286 -9.62 -3.99 -20.95
C LYS A 286 -9.52 -3.57 -19.49
N VAL A 287 -8.29 -3.30 -19.04
CA VAL A 287 -8.04 -2.64 -17.77
C VAL A 287 -8.09 -1.14 -17.98
N ILE A 288 -8.83 -0.42 -17.14
CA ILE A 288 -9.01 1.03 -17.21
C ILE A 288 -8.47 1.67 -15.93
N LEU A 289 -7.58 2.65 -16.07
CA LEU A 289 -7.04 3.45 -14.98
C LEU A 289 -7.66 4.85 -14.99
N SER A 290 -8.71 5.03 -14.18
CA SER A 290 -9.51 6.25 -14.11
C SER A 290 -8.98 7.23 -13.06
N HIS A 291 -8.72 8.49 -13.44
CA HIS A 291 -8.13 9.49 -12.54
C HIS A 291 -9.05 9.90 -11.37
N LEU A 292 -8.52 9.80 -10.14
CA LEU A 292 -9.18 10.21 -8.90
C LEU A 292 -8.53 11.45 -8.24
N GLY A 293 -7.42 11.94 -8.78
CA GLY A 293 -6.70 13.11 -8.29
C GLY A 293 -5.20 12.92 -8.22
N TYR A 294 -4.49 13.99 -7.87
CA TYR A 294 -3.08 13.92 -7.52
C TYR A 294 -2.90 14.14 -6.03
N VAL A 295 -1.87 13.51 -5.47
CA VAL A 295 -1.50 13.63 -4.07
C VAL A 295 -0.02 13.95 -3.95
N TRP A 296 0.38 14.58 -2.85
CA TRP A 296 1.77 14.66 -2.44
C TRP A 296 1.92 13.89 -1.14
N ARG A 297 2.67 12.79 -1.20
CA ARG A 297 2.95 11.92 -0.06
C ARG A 297 4.18 12.43 0.68
N PHE A 298 3.96 13.06 1.82
CA PHE A 298 5.01 13.57 2.69
C PHE A 298 4.88 12.95 4.08
N LEU A 299 5.95 12.33 4.58
CA LEU A 299 5.99 11.62 5.88
C LEU A 299 4.84 10.63 6.10
N GLY A 300 4.37 9.97 5.04
CA GLY A 300 3.28 8.99 5.09
C GLY A 300 1.87 9.58 5.00
N VAL A 301 1.73 10.92 4.94
CA VAL A 301 0.44 11.59 4.74
C VAL A 301 0.26 11.92 3.26
N ASN A 302 -0.89 11.56 2.70
CA ASN A 302 -1.27 11.91 1.34
C ASN A 302 -2.03 13.25 1.34
N VAL A 303 -1.40 14.32 0.85
CA VAL A 303 -2.03 15.65 0.73
C VAL A 303 -2.57 15.83 -0.69
N PRO A 304 -3.88 16.06 -0.90
CA PRO A 304 -4.43 16.31 -2.23
C PRO A 304 -3.80 17.55 -2.90
N MET A 305 -3.44 17.43 -4.17
CA MET A 305 -2.80 18.51 -4.93
C MET A 305 -3.64 18.87 -6.17
N PRO A 306 -3.78 20.17 -6.50
CA PRO A 306 -4.53 20.62 -7.67
C PRO A 306 -3.76 20.47 -8.99
N PHE A 307 -2.89 19.46 -9.12
CA PHE A 307 -2.08 19.26 -10.34
C PHE A 307 -2.91 18.96 -11.59
N SER A 308 -4.17 18.56 -11.43
CA SER A 308 -5.11 18.44 -12.55
C SER A 308 -5.32 19.77 -13.28
N LEU A 309 -5.07 20.92 -12.64
CA LEU A 309 -5.08 22.26 -13.24
C LEU A 309 -3.78 22.62 -13.98
N ILE A 310 -2.74 21.79 -13.91
CA ILE A 310 -1.44 22.04 -14.55
C ILE A 310 -1.19 21.02 -15.65
N ILE A 311 -1.22 19.74 -15.29
CA ILE A 311 -0.92 18.63 -16.21
C ILE A 311 -2.18 17.93 -16.74
N GLY A 312 -3.35 18.25 -16.19
CA GLY A 312 -4.61 17.63 -16.58
C GLY A 312 -4.90 16.30 -15.87
N LYS A 313 -6.01 15.67 -16.24
CA LYS A 313 -6.44 14.39 -15.68
C LYS A 313 -5.75 13.24 -16.43
N GLY A 314 -5.20 12.29 -15.68
CA GLY A 314 -4.61 11.07 -16.24
C GLY A 314 -5.69 10.07 -16.70
N TYR A 315 -5.33 9.23 -17.66
CA TYR A 315 -6.14 8.11 -18.11
C TYR A 315 -5.22 7.07 -18.73
N ALA A 316 -5.46 5.79 -18.45
CA ALA A 316 -4.78 4.71 -19.15
C ALA A 316 -5.73 3.55 -19.43
N GLU A 317 -5.44 2.83 -20.51
CA GLU A 317 -6.08 1.58 -20.87
C GLU A 317 -5.01 0.55 -21.20
N GLU A 318 -5.27 -0.69 -20.80
CA GLU A 318 -4.47 -1.84 -21.18
C GLU A 318 -5.37 -2.92 -21.75
N VAL A 319 -5.05 -3.38 -22.95
CA VAL A 319 -5.87 -4.31 -23.73
C VAL A 319 -5.05 -5.56 -24.01
N PRO A 320 -5.48 -6.75 -23.56
CA PRO A 320 -4.81 -8.01 -23.90
C PRO A 320 -4.91 -8.26 -25.40
N LEU A 321 -3.79 -8.58 -26.04
CA LEU A 321 -3.71 -8.93 -27.47
C LEU A 321 -3.55 -10.44 -27.67
N SER A 322 -2.82 -11.10 -26.78
CA SER A 322 -2.58 -12.54 -26.78
C SER A 322 -2.31 -13.05 -25.35
N ASP A 323 -1.91 -14.31 -25.20
CA ASP A 323 -1.51 -14.87 -23.89
C ASP A 323 -0.23 -14.26 -23.30
N THR A 324 0.56 -13.54 -24.11
CA THR A 324 1.85 -12.97 -23.69
C THR A 324 2.02 -11.49 -24.03
N GLU A 325 1.13 -10.92 -24.84
CA GLU A 325 1.21 -9.54 -25.31
C GLU A 325 -0.04 -8.74 -24.93
N PHE A 326 0.15 -7.48 -24.55
CA PHE A 326 -0.91 -6.51 -24.34
C PHE A 326 -0.53 -5.15 -24.92
N ALA A 327 -1.52 -4.41 -25.39
CA ALA A 327 -1.39 -3.01 -25.77
C ALA A 327 -1.65 -2.12 -24.56
N MET A 328 -0.96 -1.00 -24.48
CA MET A 328 -1.20 0.03 -23.48
C MET A 328 -1.28 1.38 -24.16
N TRP A 329 -2.23 2.19 -23.72
CA TRP A 329 -2.31 3.60 -24.07
C TRP A 329 -2.56 4.43 -22.82
N THR A 330 -1.81 5.50 -22.63
CA THR A 330 -2.04 6.46 -21.55
C THR A 330 -1.89 7.89 -22.03
N HIS A 331 -2.66 8.79 -21.42
CA HIS A 331 -2.49 10.21 -21.61
C HIS A 331 -2.92 11.02 -20.39
N THR A 332 -2.47 12.27 -20.34
CA THR A 332 -2.98 13.32 -19.46
C THR A 332 -3.63 14.39 -20.31
N LYS A 333 -4.85 14.80 -19.95
CA LYS A 333 -5.62 15.82 -20.68
C LYS A 333 -5.92 17.02 -19.79
N HIS A 334 -5.36 18.16 -20.15
CA HIS A 334 -5.64 19.46 -19.55
C HIS A 334 -6.91 20.07 -20.16
N SER A 335 -7.73 20.75 -19.36
CA SER A 335 -9.00 21.32 -19.81
C SER A 335 -8.83 22.39 -20.90
N LEU A 336 -7.74 23.16 -20.85
CA LEU A 336 -7.47 24.26 -21.79
C LEU A 336 -6.47 23.90 -22.91
N PHE A 337 -5.51 23.00 -22.62
CA PHE A 337 -4.36 22.75 -23.50
C PHE A 337 -4.43 21.38 -24.19
N GLY A 338 -5.49 20.60 -23.94
CA GLY A 338 -5.66 19.28 -24.53
C GLY A 338 -4.66 18.26 -23.96
N LYS A 339 -4.12 17.38 -24.82
CA LYS A 339 -3.19 16.33 -24.39
C LYS A 339 -1.85 16.94 -23.97
N MET A 340 -1.41 16.67 -22.75
CA MET A 340 -0.17 17.21 -22.18
C MET A 340 1.00 16.23 -22.28
N PHE A 341 0.72 14.96 -22.02
CA PHE A 341 1.68 13.87 -22.02
C PHE A 341 0.96 12.56 -22.29
N GLY A 342 1.60 11.60 -22.96
CA GLY A 342 1.07 10.27 -23.14
C GLY A 342 2.02 9.36 -23.88
N TYR A 343 1.70 8.07 -23.87
CA TYR A 343 2.37 7.08 -24.70
C TYR A 343 1.42 5.95 -25.07
N GLU A 344 1.70 5.32 -26.20
CA GLU A 344 0.95 4.18 -26.72
C GLU A 344 1.91 3.14 -27.31
N GLY A 345 1.54 1.87 -27.21
CA GLY A 345 2.26 0.77 -27.86
C GLY A 345 1.90 -0.57 -27.26
N SER A 346 2.75 -1.57 -27.46
CA SER A 346 2.54 -2.92 -26.93
C SER A 346 3.74 -3.41 -26.14
N PHE A 347 3.46 -4.36 -25.26
CA PHE A 347 4.41 -4.99 -24.37
C PHE A 347 4.21 -6.51 -24.39
N THR A 348 5.33 -7.22 -24.31
CA THR A 348 5.39 -8.66 -24.13
C THR A 348 6.02 -8.98 -22.78
N ILE A 349 5.52 -9.99 -22.08
CA ILE A 349 6.14 -10.48 -20.85
C ILE A 349 7.44 -11.21 -21.23
N THR A 350 8.56 -10.78 -20.65
CA THR A 350 9.91 -11.28 -20.98
C THR A 350 10.57 -12.06 -19.85
N ASP A 351 10.25 -11.75 -18.60
CA ASP A 351 10.76 -12.44 -17.42
C ASP A 351 9.71 -12.38 -16.32
N MET A 352 9.54 -13.48 -15.59
CA MET A 352 8.62 -13.57 -14.47
C MET A 352 9.25 -14.43 -13.39
N LYS A 353 9.42 -13.83 -12.21
CA LYS A 353 9.89 -14.47 -11.00
C LYS A 353 8.79 -14.34 -9.96
N CYS A 354 7.73 -15.09 -10.16
CA CYS A 354 6.66 -15.26 -9.20
C CYS A 354 6.34 -16.75 -9.19
N ASP A 355 6.02 -17.32 -8.02
CA ASP A 355 5.51 -18.69 -7.99
C ASP A 355 4.13 -18.72 -8.68
N PRO A 356 3.80 -19.80 -9.42
CA PRO A 356 2.45 -19.98 -9.93
C PRO A 356 1.47 -20.01 -8.74
N TYR A 357 0.43 -19.18 -8.81
CA TYR A 357 -0.62 -19.05 -7.79
C TYR A 357 -1.92 -19.72 -8.23
#